data_AF-X1DJL0-F1
#
_entry.id   AF-X1DJL0-F1
#
_cell.length_a   1.000
_cell.length_b   1.000
_cell.length_c   1.000
_cell.angle_alpha   90.00
_cell.angle_beta   90.00
_cell.angle_gamma   90.00
#
_symmetry.space_group_name_H-M   'P 1'
#
loop_
_entity.id
_entity.type
_entity.pdbx_description
1 polymer ?
#
loop_
_entity_poly.entity_id
_entity_poly.type
_entity_poly.pdbx_seq_one_letter_code
_entity_poly.pdbx_strand_id
1 'polypeptide(L)'
;MRLDRRSFIISSVIAGSGLMLSSMKAMSMQAKAADSLFGLHPFVQGNPDAVFIMKTSVDIKTNAKAMKAAGLSFGRSVMGLTDDTETGVPLSNKFTFKPNLTCRARWHEKYTVERSMGIVTDASFMEGIIESMKELGISGSQFYGQ
;
A
#
# COMPACT_ATOMS: atom_id res chain seq x y z
N MET A 1 -40.96 0.59 25.75
CA MET A 1 -40.29 1.29 24.65
C MET A 1 -39.07 0.48 24.23
N ARG A 2 -39.10 -0.22 23.08
CA ARG A 2 -37.95 -1.00 22.59
C ARG A 2 -37.02 -0.04 21.85
N LEU A 3 -35.83 0.19 22.39
CA LEU A 3 -34.77 0.94 21.70
C LEU A 3 -34.17 0.04 20.61
N ASP A 4 -34.25 0.50 19.36
CA ASP A 4 -33.61 -0.16 18.22
C ASP A 4 -32.10 0.14 18.22
N ARG A 5 -31.29 -0.89 17.98
CA ARG A 5 -29.80 -0.80 17.99
C ARG A 5 -29.31 0.24 16.99
N ARG A 6 -30.03 0.42 15.89
CA ARG A 6 -29.70 1.40 14.84
C ARG A 6 -29.89 2.83 15.31
N SER A 7 -30.94 3.10 16.09
CA SER A 7 -31.18 4.43 16.69
C SER A 7 -30.13 4.79 17.74
N PHE A 8 -29.65 3.81 18.51
CA PHE A 8 -28.58 4.02 19.49
C PHE A 8 -27.23 4.40 18.82
N ILE A 9 -26.87 3.71 17.73
CA ILE A 9 -25.64 4.01 16.97
C ILE A 9 -25.72 5.40 16.32
N ILE A 10 -26.87 5.78 15.77
CA ILE A 10 -27.04 7.11 15.16
C ILE A 10 -26.93 8.23 16.21
N SER A 11 -27.51 8.05 17.39
CA SER A 11 -27.41 9.06 18.47
C SER A 11 -25.99 9.23 19.02
N SER A 12 -25.16 8.19 19.01
CA SER A 12 -23.79 8.28 19.53
C SER A 12 -22.81 8.98 18.55
N VAL A 13 -23.10 8.98 17.25
CA VAL A 13 -22.30 9.70 16.23
C VAL A 13 -22.48 11.22 16.31
N ILE A 14 -23.68 11.71 16.62
CA ILE A 14 -23.99 13.16 16.62
C ILE A 14 -23.36 13.87 17.82
N ALA A 15 -23.32 13.23 18.99
CA ALA A 15 -22.73 13.83 20.19
C ALA A 15 -21.19 13.87 20.17
N GLY A 16 -20.53 12.93 19.48
CA GLY A 16 -19.07 12.86 19.40
C GLY A 16 -18.41 13.77 18.35
N SER A 17 -19.18 14.25 17.36
CA SER A 17 -18.63 14.97 16.21
C SER A 17 -18.22 16.42 16.51
N GLY A 18 -18.87 17.07 17.47
CA GLY A 18 -18.63 18.49 17.78
C GLY A 18 -17.30 18.79 18.50
N LEU A 19 -16.78 17.84 19.28
CA LEU A 19 -15.55 18.02 20.06
C LEU A 19 -14.29 17.51 19.34
N MET A 20 -14.43 16.63 18.34
CA MET A 20 -13.29 16.05 17.62
C MET A 20 -12.73 16.97 16.51
N LEU A 21 -13.57 17.81 15.90
CA LEU A 21 -13.17 18.65 14.77
C LEU A 21 -12.18 19.77 15.16
N SER A 22 -12.22 20.25 16.41
CA SER A 22 -11.30 21.30 16.88
C SER A 22 -9.91 20.75 17.22
N SER A 23 -9.85 19.58 17.83
CA SER A 23 -8.62 18.90 18.25
C SER A 23 -7.78 18.42 17.06
N MET A 24 -8.43 17.96 15.99
CA MET A 24 -7.72 17.49 14.79
C MET A 24 -6.98 18.63 14.05
N LYS A 25 -7.52 19.85 14.07
CA LYS A 25 -6.91 20.99 13.40
C LYS A 25 -5.67 21.50 14.13
N ALA A 26 -5.67 21.46 15.47
CA ALA A 26 -4.51 21.82 16.29
C ALA A 26 -3.38 20.78 16.18
N MET A 27 -3.68 19.48 16.13
CA MET A 27 -2.66 18.44 15.91
C MET A 27 -2.07 18.47 14.48
N SER A 28 -2.82 18.93 13.47
CA SER A 28 -2.29 19.05 12.10
C SER A 28 -1.29 20.20 11.91
N MET A 29 -1.29 21.21 12.80
CA MET A 29 -0.41 22.39 12.68
C MET A 29 0.93 22.21 13.40
N GLN A 30 1.01 21.30 14.38
CA GLN A 30 2.26 20.97 15.08
C GLN A 30 3.13 19.95 14.32
N ALA A 31 2.59 19.27 13.30
CA ALA A 31 3.30 18.27 12.49
C ALA A 31 4.10 18.88 11.33
N LYS A 32 4.79 20.01 11.57
CA LYS A 32 5.81 20.55 10.68
C LYS A 32 7.10 20.73 11.48
N ALA A 33 7.98 19.72 11.42
CA ALA A 33 9.46 19.80 11.51
C ALA A 33 10.16 18.47 11.87
N ALA A 34 9.49 17.31 11.82
CA ALA A 34 10.20 16.05 11.62
C ALA A 34 10.24 15.79 10.11
N ASP A 35 11.41 15.45 9.56
CA ASP A 35 11.49 14.93 8.20
C ASP A 35 10.56 13.72 8.13
N SER A 36 9.50 13.80 7.32
CA SER A 36 8.55 12.70 7.21
C SER A 36 9.32 11.47 6.73
N LEU A 37 9.29 10.39 7.51
CA LEU A 37 9.94 9.14 7.16
C LEU A 37 8.96 8.27 6.38
N PHE A 38 9.47 7.50 5.43
CA PHE A 38 8.74 6.40 4.82
C PHE A 38 8.69 5.21 5.76
N GLY A 39 7.53 4.57 5.89
CA GLY A 39 7.37 3.39 6.71
C GLY A 39 6.26 2.47 6.21
N LEU A 40 6.10 1.35 6.93
CA LEU A 40 5.00 0.42 6.73
C LEU A 40 3.86 0.71 7.71
N HIS A 41 2.67 0.23 7.40
CA HIS A 41 1.54 0.27 8.31
C HIS A 41 1.92 -0.41 9.66
N PRO A 42 1.60 0.19 10.83
CA PRO A 42 2.06 -0.32 12.13
C PRO A 42 1.73 -1.80 12.40
N PHE A 43 0.57 -2.26 11.91
CA PHE A 43 0.19 -3.67 12.00
C PHE A 43 1.14 -4.60 11.23
N VAL A 44 1.65 -4.19 10.06
CA VAL A 44 2.63 -4.97 9.30
C VAL A 44 3.97 -4.94 10.03
N GLN A 45 4.40 -3.74 10.47
CA GLN A 45 5.66 -3.56 11.18
C GLN A 45 5.74 -4.38 12.48
N GLY A 46 4.63 -4.45 13.23
CA GLY A 46 4.55 -5.19 14.49
C GLY A 46 4.42 -6.72 14.34
N ASN A 47 4.37 -7.25 13.12
CA ASN A 47 4.23 -8.68 12.84
C ASN A 47 5.26 -9.13 11.79
N PRO A 48 6.58 -9.08 12.10
CA PRO A 48 7.63 -9.33 11.12
C PRO A 48 7.64 -10.76 10.56
N ASP A 49 7.14 -11.74 11.33
CA ASP A 49 7.10 -13.15 10.93
C ASP A 49 5.80 -13.52 10.18
N ALA A 50 4.88 -12.58 9.99
CA ALA A 50 3.60 -12.84 9.34
C ALA A 50 3.67 -12.72 7.81
N VAL A 51 2.86 -13.53 7.13
CA VAL A 51 2.65 -13.43 5.67
C VAL A 51 1.31 -12.76 5.41
N PHE A 52 1.34 -11.59 4.78
CA PHE A 52 0.14 -10.84 4.39
C PHE A 52 -0.21 -11.10 2.93
N ILE A 53 -1.47 -11.46 2.68
CA ILE A 53 -1.96 -11.77 1.34
C ILE A 53 -3.13 -10.84 1.01
N MET A 54 -2.97 -10.02 -0.03
CA MET A 54 -4.07 -9.23 -0.57
C MET A 54 -4.73 -10.00 -1.72
N LYS A 55 -5.99 -10.40 -1.53
CA LYS A 55 -6.81 -10.95 -2.63
C LYS A 55 -7.23 -9.81 -3.55
N THR A 56 -6.94 -9.93 -4.83
CA THR A 56 -7.37 -8.97 -5.86
C THR A 56 -8.62 -9.44 -6.59
N SER A 57 -9.30 -8.51 -7.27
CA SER A 57 -10.44 -8.80 -8.17
C SER A 57 -10.08 -8.48 -9.62
N VAL A 58 -8.83 -8.76 -10.01
CA VAL A 58 -8.40 -8.68 -11.41
C VAL A 58 -9.05 -9.84 -12.17
N ASP A 59 -9.71 -9.51 -13.28
CA ASP A 59 -10.52 -10.42 -14.08
C ASP A 59 -9.69 -11.43 -14.87
N ILE A 60 -8.66 -10.97 -15.57
CA ILE A 60 -7.77 -11.80 -16.37
C ILE A 60 -6.31 -11.41 -16.15
N LYS A 61 -5.40 -12.37 -16.34
CA LYS A 61 -3.96 -12.20 -16.06
C LYS A 61 -3.28 -11.16 -16.96
N THR A 62 -3.90 -10.76 -18.05
CA THR A 62 -3.35 -9.79 -19.02
C THR A 62 -3.92 -8.38 -18.83
N ASN A 63 -4.81 -8.16 -17.85
CA ASN A 63 -5.40 -6.85 -17.59
C ASN A 63 -4.44 -5.93 -16.81
N ALA A 64 -3.49 -5.35 -17.54
CA ALA A 64 -2.47 -4.44 -17.01
C ALA A 64 -3.06 -3.27 -16.22
N LYS A 65 -4.18 -2.69 -16.69
CA LYS A 65 -4.84 -1.56 -16.01
C LYS A 65 -5.38 -1.97 -14.65
N ALA A 66 -6.07 -3.11 -14.57
CA ALA A 66 -6.60 -3.63 -13.30
C ALA A 66 -5.47 -4.05 -12.35
N MET A 67 -4.39 -4.64 -12.86
CA MET A 67 -3.21 -5.01 -12.07
C MET A 67 -2.50 -3.78 -11.49
N LYS A 68 -2.28 -2.74 -12.28
CA LYS A 68 -1.73 -1.47 -11.81
C LYS A 68 -2.60 -0.83 -10.73
N ALA A 69 -3.92 -0.82 -10.93
CA ALA A 69 -4.86 -0.31 -9.92
C ALA A 69 -4.80 -1.12 -8.61
N ALA A 70 -4.68 -2.45 -8.70
CA ALA A 70 -4.50 -3.32 -7.55
C ALA A 70 -3.17 -3.06 -6.82
N GLY A 71 -2.07 -2.88 -7.55
CA GLY A 71 -0.76 -2.54 -6.97
C GLY A 71 -0.76 -1.19 -6.26
N LEU A 72 -1.42 -0.19 -6.85
CA LEU A 72 -1.61 1.12 -6.23
C LEU A 72 -2.46 1.03 -4.95
N SER A 73 -3.55 0.27 -4.99
CA SER A 73 -4.38 0.03 -3.80
C SER A 73 -3.62 -0.70 -2.70
N PHE A 74 -2.81 -1.71 -3.06
CA PHE A 74 -1.95 -2.40 -2.11
C PHE A 74 -0.99 -1.43 -1.44
N GLY A 75 -0.25 -0.67 -2.24
CA GLY A 75 0.76 0.24 -1.73
C GLY A 75 0.20 1.28 -0.78
N ARG A 76 -0.94 1.89 -1.13
CA ARG A 76 -1.66 2.81 -0.22
C ARG A 76 -2.16 2.17 1.08
N SER A 77 -2.39 0.86 1.09
CA SER A 77 -2.87 0.16 2.28
C SER A 77 -1.76 -0.27 3.25
N VAL A 78 -0.53 -0.44 2.76
CA VAL A 78 0.59 -0.99 3.55
C VAL A 78 1.76 -0.04 3.72
N MET A 79 1.92 0.97 2.87
CA MET A 79 3.00 1.95 2.93
C MET A 79 2.44 3.33 3.27
N GLY A 80 3.24 4.13 3.98
CA GLY A 80 2.83 5.48 4.36
C GLY A 80 3.99 6.30 4.92
N LEU A 81 3.65 7.49 5.40
CA LEU A 81 4.55 8.30 6.21
C LEU A 81 4.48 7.85 7.67
N THR A 82 5.60 7.94 8.37
CA THR A 82 5.74 7.61 9.79
C THR A 82 6.65 8.62 10.48
N ASP A 83 6.45 8.77 11.78
CA ASP A 83 7.33 9.53 12.68
C ASP A 83 8.26 8.60 13.48
N ASP A 84 8.19 7.29 13.24
CA ASP A 84 9.06 6.29 13.88
C ASP A 84 10.49 6.41 13.34
N THR A 85 11.39 6.96 14.14
CA THR A 85 12.81 7.13 13.79
C THR A 85 13.65 5.86 13.88
N GLU A 86 13.14 4.79 14.50
CA GLU A 86 13.84 3.51 14.63
C GLU A 86 13.64 2.65 13.37
N THR A 87 12.41 2.61 12.86
CA THR A 87 12.04 1.77 11.70
C THR A 87 11.79 2.56 10.41
N GLY A 88 11.55 3.87 10.52
CA GLY A 88 11.31 4.74 9.39
C GLY A 88 12.56 4.98 8.54
N VAL A 89 12.33 5.17 7.24
CA VAL A 89 13.37 5.37 6.23
C VAL A 89 13.26 6.79 5.68
N PRO A 90 14.35 7.58 5.59
CA PRO A 90 14.28 8.92 4.99
C PRO A 90 13.72 8.88 3.57
N LEU A 91 12.85 9.84 3.22
CA LEU A 91 12.29 9.94 1.86
C LEU A 91 13.34 10.18 0.77
N SER A 92 14.54 10.65 1.14
CA SER A 92 15.70 10.80 0.25
C SER A 92 16.42 9.48 -0.06
N ASN A 93 16.05 8.38 0.58
CA ASN A 93 16.69 7.08 0.38
C ASN A 93 16.39 6.51 -1.01
N LYS A 94 17.29 5.65 -1.49
CA LYS A 94 17.11 4.91 -2.74
C LYS A 94 16.40 3.60 -2.46
N PHE A 95 15.45 3.23 -3.32
CA PHE A 95 14.67 2.01 -3.20
C PHE A 95 15.03 1.07 -4.35
N THR A 96 15.42 -0.15 -3.99
CA THR A 96 15.74 -1.20 -4.98
C THR A 96 14.63 -2.25 -4.96
N PHE A 97 14.04 -2.51 -6.12
CA PHE A 97 13.11 -3.62 -6.30
C PHE A 97 13.85 -4.84 -6.83
N LYS A 98 13.64 -5.98 -6.18
CA LYS A 98 14.16 -7.28 -6.60
C LYS A 98 13.01 -8.13 -7.14
N PRO A 99 12.65 -8.00 -8.44
CA PRO A 99 11.61 -8.83 -9.02
C PRO A 99 12.06 -10.29 -9.06
N ASN A 100 11.12 -11.21 -8.87
CA ASN A 100 11.34 -12.62 -9.15
C ASN A 100 11.34 -12.83 -10.66
N LEU A 101 12.53 -12.97 -11.25
CA LEU A 101 12.72 -13.31 -12.65
C LEU A 101 12.97 -14.81 -12.77
N THR A 102 11.93 -15.56 -13.11
CA THR A 102 11.99 -16.99 -13.41
C THR A 102 11.39 -17.25 -14.78
N CYS A 103 11.58 -18.44 -15.33
CA CYS A 103 11.10 -18.75 -16.67
C CYS A 103 10.51 -20.15 -16.75
N ARG A 104 9.53 -20.31 -17.65
CA ARG A 104 9.07 -21.61 -18.10
C ARG A 104 9.86 -22.00 -19.34
N ALA A 105 10.25 -23.26 -19.42
CA ALA A 105 10.83 -23.85 -20.63
C ALA A 105 9.96 -23.55 -21.87
N ARG A 106 10.51 -22.81 -22.83
CA ARG A 106 9.81 -22.47 -24.09
C ARG A 106 9.51 -23.70 -24.96
N TRP A 107 10.27 -24.77 -24.78
CA TRP A 107 10.10 -26.05 -25.49
C TRP A 107 8.97 -26.92 -24.92
N HIS A 108 8.32 -26.52 -23.83
CA HIS A 108 7.21 -27.28 -23.26
C HIS A 108 5.94 -27.11 -24.12
N GLU A 109 5.27 -28.20 -24.49
CA GLU A 109 4.07 -28.22 -25.34
C GLU A 109 2.96 -27.25 -24.92
N LYS A 110 2.75 -27.07 -23.61
CA LYS A 110 1.76 -26.16 -23.03
C LYS A 110 2.28 -24.74 -22.78
N TYR A 111 3.42 -24.36 -23.35
CA TYR A 111 3.97 -23.02 -23.19
C TYR A 111 3.06 -21.99 -23.84
N THR A 112 2.63 -21.00 -23.05
CA THR A 112 2.10 -19.73 -23.54
C THR A 112 2.68 -18.61 -22.70
N VAL A 113 2.71 -17.39 -23.27
CA VAL A 113 3.13 -16.18 -22.52
C VAL A 113 2.25 -16.03 -21.28
N GLU A 114 0.93 -16.09 -21.45
CA GLU A 114 -0.04 -15.96 -20.35
C GLU A 114 0.13 -17.04 -19.27
N ARG A 115 0.44 -18.29 -19.62
CA ARG A 115 0.69 -19.36 -18.64
C ARG A 115 2.01 -19.18 -17.89
N SER A 116 2.90 -18.35 -18.43
CA SER A 116 4.12 -17.90 -17.76
C SER A 116 3.88 -16.64 -16.91
N MET A 117 2.72 -15.98 -17.05
CA MET A 117 2.31 -14.91 -16.14
C MET A 117 1.82 -15.53 -14.82
N GLY A 118 2.50 -15.16 -13.72
CA GLY A 118 2.29 -15.70 -12.38
C GLY A 118 3.47 -16.49 -11.80
N ILE A 119 4.53 -16.74 -12.58
CA ILE A 119 5.83 -17.17 -12.03
C ILE A 119 6.80 -15.99 -11.90
N VAL A 120 6.70 -15.00 -12.80
CA VAL A 120 7.46 -13.74 -12.76
C VAL A 120 6.69 -12.68 -11.98
N THR A 121 7.40 -11.78 -11.30
CA THR A 121 6.80 -10.56 -10.74
C THR A 121 6.11 -9.75 -11.83
N ASP A 122 4.85 -9.39 -11.61
CA ASP A 122 4.06 -8.62 -12.57
C ASP A 122 4.48 -7.14 -12.62
N ALA A 123 4.89 -6.67 -13.80
CA ALA A 123 5.39 -5.32 -13.98
C ALA A 123 4.31 -4.25 -13.77
N SER A 124 3.06 -4.51 -14.18
CA SER A 124 1.96 -3.55 -14.02
C SER A 124 1.57 -3.39 -12.56
N PHE A 125 1.53 -4.48 -11.79
CA PHE A 125 1.32 -4.41 -10.34
C PHE A 125 2.45 -3.64 -9.64
N MET A 126 3.71 -3.90 -10.01
CA MET A 126 4.86 -3.15 -9.46
C MET A 126 4.82 -1.67 -9.81
N GLU A 127 4.41 -1.30 -11.02
CA GLU A 127 4.18 0.09 -11.40
C GLU A 127 3.17 0.76 -10.46
N GLY A 128 2.07 0.07 -10.11
CA GLY A 128 1.09 0.56 -9.14
C GLY A 128 1.69 0.83 -7.76
N ILE A 129 2.54 -0.07 -7.26
CA ILE A 129 3.29 0.11 -6.00
C ILE A 129 4.19 1.35 -6.09
N ILE A 130 4.97 1.49 -7.16
CA ILE A 130 5.86 2.64 -7.37
C ILE A 130 5.07 3.95 -7.39
N GLU A 131 3.93 3.99 -8.07
CA GLU A 131 3.07 5.18 -8.07
C GLU A 131 2.56 5.53 -6.66
N SER A 132 2.23 4.53 -5.82
CA SER A 132 1.85 4.81 -4.42
C SER A 132 3.00 5.42 -3.61
N MET A 133 4.25 5.02 -3.87
CA MET A 133 5.42 5.59 -3.21
C MET A 133 5.71 7.01 -3.69
N LYS A 134 5.45 7.31 -4.97
CA LYS A 134 5.55 8.67 -5.52
C LYS A 134 4.52 9.61 -4.90
N GLU A 135 3.31 9.12 -4.57
CA GLU A 135 2.30 9.90 -3.83
C GLU A 135 2.78 10.33 -2.44
N LEU A 136 3.74 9.62 -1.84
CA LEU A 136 4.35 9.95 -0.56
C LEU A 136 5.55 10.91 -0.68
N GLY A 137 5.89 11.35 -1.91
CA GLY A 137 6.96 12.31 -2.16
C GLY A 137 8.31 11.69 -2.55
N ILE A 138 8.38 10.38 -2.79
CA ILE A 138 9.59 9.72 -3.29
C ILE A 138 9.73 9.98 -4.79
N SER A 139 10.88 10.53 -5.21
CA SER A 139 11.13 10.83 -6.63
C SER A 139 11.28 9.55 -7.45
N GLY A 140 10.80 9.59 -8.70
CA GLY A 140 11.00 8.52 -9.68
C GLY A 140 12.49 8.16 -9.89
N SER A 141 13.40 9.12 -9.72
CA SER A 141 14.85 8.91 -9.85
C SER A 141 15.48 8.10 -8.72
N GLN A 142 14.72 7.77 -7.67
CA GLN A 142 15.18 7.02 -6.50
C GLN A 142 14.89 5.52 -6.60
N PHE A 143 14.18 5.07 -7.64
CA PHE A 143 13.84 3.67 -7.85
C PHE A 143 14.86 2.98 -8.77
N TYR A 144 15.36 1.83 -8.32
CA TYR A 144 16.32 1.00 -9.06
C TYR A 144 15.84 -0.45 -9.12
N GLY A 145 16.18 -1.16 -10.19
CA GLY A 145 15.98 -2.62 -10.30
C GLY A 145 17.26 -3.37 -10.02
N GLN A 146 17.18 -4.50 -9.32
CA GLN A 146 18.26 -5.48 -9.19
C GLN A 146 18.11 -6.63 -10.18
#